data_AF-A0A3B9EEX2-F1
#
_entry.id   AF-A0A3B9EEX2-F1
#
_cell.length_a   1.000
_cell.length_b   1.000
_cell.length_c   1.000
_cell.angle_alpha   90.00
_cell.angle_beta   90.00
_cell.angle_gamma   90.00
#
_symmetry.space_group_name_H-M   'P 1'
#
loop_
_entity.id
_entity.type
_entity.pdbx_description
1 polymer ?
#
loop_
_entity_poly.entity_id
_entity_poly.type
_entity_poly.pdbx_seq_one_letter_code
_entity_poly.pdbx_strand_id
1 'polypeptide(L)'
;MILSPVSLAFYLSWGVTVLGVALWVWSWVRVRDPIDRLRFQDCGIVLVFAAILTRVIIQDREMTVFDWAMILLGPLFIAAALWRLSRTQSVKR
;
A
#
# COMPACT_ATOMS: atom_id res chain seq x y z
N MET A 1 13.76 16.80 -22.77
CA MET A 1 13.91 16.70 -21.30
C MET A 1 14.20 15.24 -20.97
N ILE A 2 15.43 14.91 -20.57
CA ILE A 2 15.76 13.56 -20.10
C ILE A 2 15.37 13.52 -18.61
N LEU A 3 14.31 12.80 -18.27
CA LEU A 3 13.90 12.59 -16.88
C LEU A 3 15.04 11.88 -16.15
N SER A 4 15.57 12.49 -15.09
CA SER A 4 16.51 11.78 -14.22
C SER A 4 15.81 10.59 -13.56
N PRO A 5 16.53 9.47 -13.28
CA PRO A 5 15.92 8.32 -12.61
C PRO A 5 15.22 8.68 -11.29
N VAL A 6 15.79 9.64 -10.54
CA VAL A 6 15.23 10.13 -9.28
C VAL A 6 13.92 10.89 -9.52
N SER A 7 13.89 11.80 -10.50
CA SER A 7 12.67 12.54 -10.85
C SER A 7 11.56 11.62 -11.35
N LEU A 8 11.91 10.61 -12.16
CA LEU A 8 10.96 9.61 -12.63
C LEU A 8 10.38 8.80 -11.45
N ALA A 9 11.24 8.30 -10.56
CA ALA A 9 10.83 7.55 -9.38
C ALA A 9 9.91 8.39 -8.47
N PHE A 10 10.19 9.69 -8.31
CA PHE A 10 9.34 10.59 -7.54
C PHE A 10 7.93 10.70 -8.13
N TYR A 11 7.79 11.00 -9.42
CA TYR A 11 6.47 11.13 -10.06
C TYR A 11 5.71 9.80 -10.08
N LEU A 12 6.39 8.70 -10.39
CA LEU A 12 5.79 7.37 -10.36
C LEU A 12 5.31 6.99 -8.96
N SER A 13 6.08 7.31 -7.92
CA SER A 13 5.67 7.03 -6.54
C SER A 13 4.34 7.71 -6.19
N TRP A 14 4.14 8.96 -6.62
CA TRP A 14 2.88 9.66 -6.37
C TRP A 14 1.73 9.06 -7.18
N GLY A 15 1.97 8.73 -8.45
CA GLY A 15 0.99 8.01 -9.29
C GLY A 15 0.56 6.69 -8.66
N VAL A 16 1.51 5.89 -8.17
CA VAL A 16 1.27 4.61 -7.49
C VAL A 16 0.55 4.82 -6.16
N THR A 17 0.84 5.90 -5.42
CA THR A 17 0.12 6.23 -4.18
C THR A 17 -1.36 6.52 -4.46
N VAL A 18 -1.64 7.36 -5.45
CA VAL A 18 -3.01 7.69 -5.87
C VAL A 18 -3.73 6.43 -6.34
N LEU A 19 -3.07 5.58 -7.13
CA LEU A 19 -3.65 4.32 -7.61
C LEU A 19 -3.95 3.36 -6.45
N GLY A 20 -3.03 3.21 -5.50
CA GLY A 20 -3.23 2.36 -4.33
C GLY A 20 -4.39 2.82 -3.45
N VAL A 21 -4.48 4.13 -3.17
CA VAL A 21 -5.62 4.72 -2.44
C VAL A 21 -6.92 4.56 -3.24
N ALA A 22 -6.90 4.77 -4.55
CA ALA A 22 -8.08 4.61 -5.40
C ALA A 22 -8.59 3.16 -5.39
N LEU A 23 -7.70 2.16 -5.48
CA LEU A 23 -8.08 0.75 -5.37
C LEU A 23 -8.66 0.42 -4.00
N TRP A 24 -8.05 0.96 -2.94
CA TRP A 24 -8.54 0.77 -1.59
C TRP A 24 -9.95 1.37 -1.43
N VAL A 25 -10.17 2.63 -1.82
CA VAL A 25 -11.50 3.28 -1.79
C VAL A 25 -12.50 2.54 -2.68
N TRP A 26 -12.11 2.13 -3.88
CA TRP A 26 -12.96 1.39 -4.81
C TRP A 26 -13.46 0.07 -4.23
N SER A 27 -12.63 -0.62 -3.45
CA SER A 27 -13.01 -1.85 -2.75
C SER A 27 -14.22 -1.66 -1.82
N TRP A 28 -14.37 -0.48 -1.22
CA TRP A 28 -15.49 -0.16 -0.32
C TRP A 28 -16.77 0.19 -1.07
N VAL A 29 -16.66 0.87 -2.21
CA VAL A 29 -17.82 1.43 -2.93
C VAL A 29 -18.44 0.42 -3.89
N ARG A 30 -17.63 -0.40 -4.57
CA ARG A 30 -18.06 -1.14 -5.77
C ARG A 30 -17.94 -2.66 -5.65
N VAL A 31 -17.09 -3.19 -4.77
CA VAL A 31 -16.84 -4.63 -4.70
C VAL A 31 -17.77 -5.27 -3.67
N ARG A 32 -18.68 -6.12 -4.17
CA ARG A 32 -19.68 -6.82 -3.35
C ARG A 32 -19.16 -8.15 -2.79
N ASP A 33 -18.29 -8.83 -3.54
CA ASP A 33 -17.68 -10.08 -3.09
C ASP A 33 -16.64 -9.80 -1.98
N PRO A 34 -16.77 -10.43 -0.80
CA PRO A 34 -15.85 -10.20 0.32
C PRO A 34 -14.39 -10.56 0.02
N ILE A 35 -14.14 -11.61 -0.78
CA ILE A 35 -12.80 -12.08 -1.12
C ILE A 35 -12.15 -11.10 -2.10
N ASP A 36 -12.86 -10.71 -3.14
CA ASP A 36 -12.31 -9.75 -4.11
C ASP A 36 -12.06 -8.39 -3.45
N ARG A 37 -12.97 -7.96 -2.56
CA ARG A 37 -12.79 -6.72 -1.80
C ARG A 37 -11.49 -6.74 -1.00
N LEU A 38 -11.24 -7.84 -0.29
CA LEU A 38 -10.02 -8.03 0.48
C LEU A 38 -8.77 -8.01 -0.42
N ARG A 39 -8.81 -8.62 -1.61
CA ARG A 39 -7.70 -8.60 -2.57
C ARG A 39 -7.39 -7.20 -3.09
N PHE A 40 -8.42 -6.39 -3.36
CA PHE A 40 -8.25 -4.99 -3.75
C PHE A 40 -7.67 -4.14 -2.62
N GLN A 41 -8.07 -4.40 -1.37
CA GLN A 41 -7.52 -3.72 -0.20
C GLN A 41 -6.05 -4.07 0.01
N ASP A 42 -5.71 -5.35 0.01
CA ASP A 42 -4.33 -5.84 0.18
C ASP A 42 -3.43 -5.26 -0.93
N CYS A 43 -3.87 -5.32 -2.20
CA CYS A 43 -3.12 -4.77 -3.33
C CYS A 43 -2.95 -3.24 -3.22
N GLY A 44 -4.04 -2.51 -2.96
CA GLY A 44 -3.99 -1.05 -2.86
C GLY A 44 -3.03 -0.59 -1.77
N ILE A 45 -3.04 -1.26 -0.63
CA ILE A 45 -2.18 -0.93 0.51
C ILE A 45 -0.71 -1.23 0.23
N VAL A 46 -0.41 -2.39 -0.38
CA VAL A 46 0.97 -2.73 -0.78
C VAL A 46 1.54 -1.70 -1.75
N LEU A 47 0.73 -1.20 -2.68
CA LEU A 47 1.15 -0.14 -3.62
C LEU A 47 1.44 1.18 -2.89
N VAL A 48 0.61 1.57 -1.93
CA VAL A 48 0.86 2.76 -1.09
C VAL A 48 2.17 2.60 -0.33
N PHE A 49 2.43 1.44 0.30
CA PHE A 49 3.70 1.18 1.00
C PHE A 49 4.90 1.24 0.07
N ALA A 50 4.86 0.56 -1.07
CA ALA A 50 5.95 0.56 -2.04
C ALA A 50 6.28 1.98 -2.51
N ALA A 51 5.27 2.81 -2.76
CA ALA A 51 5.46 4.20 -3.16
C ALA A 51 6.09 5.07 -2.07
N ILE A 52 5.68 4.89 -0.81
CA ILE A 52 6.25 5.64 0.31
C ILE A 52 7.70 5.24 0.55
N LEU A 53 7.98 3.94 0.60
CA LEU A 53 9.35 3.44 0.74
C LEU A 53 10.25 3.98 -0.38
N THR A 54 9.74 4.01 -1.61
CA THR A 54 10.44 4.64 -2.73
C THR A 54 10.80 6.09 -2.42
N ARG A 55 9.85 6.90 -1.92
CA ARG A 55 10.12 8.30 -1.54
C ARG A 55 11.09 8.44 -0.38
N VAL A 56 10.99 7.59 0.64
CA VAL A 56 11.90 7.58 1.79
C VAL A 56 13.33 7.27 1.35
N ILE A 57 13.51 6.37 0.37
CA ILE A 57 14.84 5.99 -0.13
C ILE A 57 15.44 7.06 -1.05
N ILE A 58 14.64 7.70 -1.92
CA ILE A 58 15.17 8.62 -2.94
C ILE A 58 15.20 10.08 -2.49
N GLN A 59 14.45 10.46 -1.46
CA GLN A 59 14.39 11.85 -0.98
C GLN A 59 15.19 11.97 0.32
N ASP A 60 16.29 12.73 0.27
CA ASP A 60 16.95 13.27 1.47
C ASP A 60 16.10 14.43 2.02
N ARG A 61 14.92 14.09 2.56
CA ARG A 61 13.98 15.05 3.16
C ARG A 61 13.49 14.55 4.51
N GLU A 62 13.08 15.47 5.36
CA GLU A 62 12.39 15.15 6.60
C GLU A 62 11.12 14.32 6.32
N MET A 63 10.91 13.29 7.13
CA MET A 63 9.75 12.41 7.00
C MET A 63 8.45 13.20 7.18
N THR A 64 7.56 13.13 6.20
CA THR A 64 6.27 13.80 6.30
C THR A 64 5.35 13.07 7.28
N VAL A 65 4.32 13.76 7.78
CA VAL A 65 3.29 13.15 8.64
C VAL A 65 2.70 11.88 8.04
N PHE A 66 2.54 11.85 6.71
CA PHE A 66 2.04 10.68 6.00
C PHE A 66 3.04 9.52 6.03
N ASP A 67 4.33 9.79 5.83
CA ASP A 67 5.38 8.76 5.89
C ASP A 67 5.43 8.14 7.30
N TRP A 68 5.31 8.96 8.35
CA TRP A 68 5.20 8.51 9.74
C TRP A 68 3.95 7.66 10.03
N ALA A 69 2.78 8.11 9.56
CA ALA A 69 1.54 7.34 9.72
C ALA A 69 1.66 5.94 9.12
N MET A 70 2.36 5.84 7.99
CA MET A 70 2.50 4.59 7.26
C MET A 70 3.56 3.66 7.89
N ILE A 71 4.58 4.19 8.57
CA ILE A 71 5.45 3.38 9.42
C ILE A 71 4.66 2.62 10.49
N LEU A 72 3.63 3.25 11.06
CA LEU A 72 2.76 2.61 12.05
C LEU A 72 1.74 1.66 11.41
N LEU A 73 1.11 2.09 10.32
CA LEU A 73 0.06 1.31 9.65
C LEU A 73 0.60 0.06 8.95
N GLY A 74 1.86 0.06 8.47
CA GLY A 74 2.48 -1.08 7.79
C GLY A 74 2.53 -2.36 8.60
N PRO A 75 3.21 -2.35 9.76
CA PRO A 75 3.21 -3.48 10.67
C PRO A 75 1.81 -3.92 11.09
N LEU A 76 0.88 -2.97 11.27
CA LEU A 76 -0.51 -3.28 11.63
C LEU A 76 -1.23 -4.06 10.52
N PHE A 77 -1.06 -3.67 9.25
CA PHE A 77 -1.63 -4.40 8.12
C PHE A 77 -1.03 -5.80 7.98
N ILE A 78 0.29 -5.93 8.17
CA ILE A 78 0.96 -7.24 8.16
C ILE A 78 0.44 -8.12 9.29
N ALA A 79 0.32 -7.60 10.51
CA ALA A 79 -0.22 -8.33 11.64
C ALA A 79 -1.67 -8.79 11.41
N ALA A 80 -2.52 -7.92 10.85
CA ALA A 80 -3.89 -8.25 10.50
C ALA A 80 -3.96 -9.34 9.41
N ALA A 81 -3.08 -9.28 8.40
CA ALA A 81 -2.98 -10.30 7.36
C ALA A 81 -2.53 -11.65 7.94
N LEU A 82 -1.53 -11.67 8.82
CA LEU A 82 -1.06 -12.87 9.51
C LEU A 82 -2.14 -13.47 10.42
N TRP A 83 -2.87 -12.63 11.14
CA TRP A 83 -4.01 -13.05 11.96
C TRP A 83 -5.11 -13.70 11.12
N ARG A 84 -5.46 -13.09 9.98
CA ARG A 84 -6.42 -13.69 9.05
C ARG A 84 -5.92 -15.04 8.53
N LEU A 85 -4.64 -15.10 8.14
CA LEU A 85 -4.01 -16.31 7.62
C LEU A 85 -4.07 -17.44 8.66
N SER A 86 -3.71 -17.18 9.91
CA SER A 86 -3.71 -18.19 10.98
C SER A 86 -5.12 -18.78 11.23
N ARG A 87 -6.18 -17.97 11.09
CA ARG A 87 -7.56 -18.44 11.26
C ARG A 87 -8.10 -19.21 10.05
N THR A 88 -7.62 -18.94 8.84
CA THR A 88 -8.10 -19.61 7.61
C THR A 88 -7.26 -20.81 7.18
N GLN A 89 -5.99 -20.90 7.60
CA GLN A 89 -5.12 -22.02 7.23
C GLN A 89 -5.52 -23.35 7.90
N SER A 90 -6.23 -23.32 9.03
CA SER A 90 -6.67 -24.53 9.74
C SER A 90 -7.80 -25.31 9.04
N VAL A 91 -8.41 -24.79 7.98
CA VAL A 91 -9.50 -25.49 7.25
C VAL A 91 -8.96 -26.61 6.34
N LYS A 92 -7.63 -26.74 6.22
CA LYS A 92 -6.97 -27.91 5.61
C LYS A 92 -6.31 -28.75 6.71
N ARG A 93 -7.09 -29.59 7.39
CA ARG A 93 -6.58 -30.83 7.96
C ARG A 93 -7.67 -31.89 8.00
#